data_AF-A0A167NW41-F1
#
_entry.id   AF-A0A167NW41-F1
#
_cell.length_a   1.000
_cell.length_b   1.000
_cell.length_c   1.000
_cell.angle_alpha   90.00
_cell.angle_beta   90.00
_cell.angle_gamma   90.00
#
_symmetry.space_group_name_H-M   'P 1'
#
loop_
_entity.id
_entity.type
_entity.pdbx_description
1 polymer ?
#
loop_
_entity_poly.entity_id
_entity_poly.type
_entity_poly.pdbx_seq_one_letter_code
_entity_poly.pdbx_strand_id
1 'polypeptide(L)'
;MSFRKRGVVLGNPRTPAVAKVEKSLPAGTRPSPHDGRLTTSSGTQSLDQLLAGHAGLPMGTSLLIEETGTTDFGGMLLRYYAAEGLAQGHHVHVLGFDDSWRRELPGLGSEAKEKAAKPESSSDSKMKIAWRYETLGNRVSPSREPTQPVSSQQSASSAFCHTFNLTKKLESRDIKGQLFGFPIINVNAASQSTGFFREFLNSVAAKLASTPSSTIHRVVVPSLLSPTLYPSYGCNPQQVLQFLHGLRGLLRQHHTRLTAIATLPISLHPRANGLTRWAEILCDGVLELVPLGHQIQVSRDPTSEDKAQGLLRVHSLPIFHERGGGLDEGWRREDLSFKLSASTGLIITPYSLPPVGEEEEQAKEAAEAEKKKKSLEF
;
A
#
# COMPACT_ATOMS: atom_id res chain seq x y z
N MET A 1 82.80 10.53 0.56
CA MET A 1 81.99 9.50 1.25
C MET A 1 80.59 9.54 0.68
N SER A 2 80.26 8.65 -0.26
CA SER A 2 78.95 8.61 -0.92
C SER A 2 77.93 7.83 -0.07
N PHE A 3 76.82 8.46 0.31
CA PHE A 3 75.71 7.77 0.95
C PHE A 3 74.75 7.24 -0.13
N ARG A 4 74.77 5.92 -0.35
CA ARG A 4 73.74 5.21 -1.14
C ARG A 4 72.52 4.95 -0.25
N LYS A 5 71.37 5.52 -0.62
CA LYS A 5 70.06 5.22 -0.01
C LYS A 5 69.56 3.88 -0.57
N ARG A 6 69.58 2.81 0.24
CA ARG A 6 68.89 1.54 -0.09
C ARG A 6 67.40 1.72 0.21
N GLY A 7 66.57 1.82 -0.83
CA GLY A 7 65.12 1.68 -0.71
C GLY A 7 64.75 0.20 -0.72
N VAL A 8 64.45 -0.37 0.45
CA VAL A 8 63.76 -1.66 0.55
C VAL A 8 62.27 -1.35 0.59
N VAL A 9 61.57 -1.66 -0.49
CA VAL A 9 60.10 -1.63 -0.52
C VAL A 9 59.62 -2.93 0.13
N LEU A 10 59.10 -2.85 1.35
CA LEU A 10 58.35 -3.94 1.98
C LEU A 10 57.05 -4.14 1.19
N GLY A 11 56.97 -5.26 0.47
CA GLY A 11 55.75 -5.68 -0.20
C GLY A 11 54.64 -5.98 0.81
N ASN A 12 53.51 -5.33 0.65
CA ASN A 12 52.30 -5.63 1.41
C ASN A 12 51.81 -7.05 1.00
N PRO A 13 51.55 -7.98 1.93
CA PRO A 13 50.98 -9.27 1.57
C PRO A 13 49.58 -9.01 1.00
N ARG A 14 49.40 -9.45 -0.25
CA ARG A 14 48.16 -9.37 -1.01
C ARG A 14 47.14 -10.28 -0.35
N THR A 15 46.39 -9.75 0.62
CA THR A 15 45.16 -10.41 1.11
C THR A 15 44.25 -10.66 -0.09
N PRO A 16 43.71 -11.88 -0.28
CA PRO A 16 42.80 -12.15 -1.36
C PRO A 16 41.62 -11.17 -1.24
N ALA A 17 41.31 -10.47 -2.33
CA ALA A 17 40.17 -9.59 -2.40
C ALA A 17 38.92 -10.44 -2.13
N VAL A 18 38.37 -10.34 -0.93
CA VAL A 18 37.03 -10.84 -0.64
C VAL A 18 36.13 -10.09 -1.58
N ALA A 19 35.54 -10.80 -2.54
CA ALA A 19 34.52 -10.25 -3.41
C ALA A 19 33.48 -9.58 -2.50
N LYS A 20 33.28 -8.27 -2.68
CA LYS A 20 32.15 -7.57 -2.05
C LYS A 20 30.89 -8.23 -2.61
N VAL A 21 30.33 -9.17 -1.86
CA VAL A 21 28.96 -9.61 -2.08
C VAL A 21 28.11 -8.40 -1.71
N GLU A 22 27.77 -7.58 -2.71
CA GLU A 22 26.69 -6.62 -2.56
C GLU A 22 25.46 -7.43 -2.15
N LYS A 23 25.07 -7.34 -0.87
CA LYS A 23 23.80 -7.91 -0.42
C LYS A 23 22.70 -7.18 -1.17
N SER A 24 22.22 -7.79 -2.24
CA SER A 24 21.02 -7.33 -2.93
C SER A 24 19.87 -7.36 -1.93
N LEU A 25 19.11 -6.27 -1.90
CA LEU A 25 17.90 -6.22 -1.08
C LEU A 25 16.89 -7.24 -1.61
N PRO A 26 16.01 -7.78 -0.74
CA PRO A 26 14.88 -8.57 -1.19
C PRO A 26 14.12 -7.87 -2.32
N ALA A 27 13.68 -8.61 -3.33
CA ALA A 27 12.82 -8.07 -4.38
C ALA A 27 11.59 -7.38 -3.75
N GLY A 28 11.06 -6.33 -4.38
CA GLY A 28 9.90 -5.60 -3.86
C GLY A 28 10.13 -4.79 -2.58
N THR A 29 11.39 -4.63 -2.16
CA THR A 29 11.76 -3.82 -1.00
C THR A 29 12.70 -2.68 -1.34
N ARG A 30 12.59 -1.58 -0.60
CA ARG A 30 13.50 -0.43 -0.70
C ARG A 30 13.75 0.20 0.67
N PRO A 31 14.91 0.86 0.86
CA PRO A 31 15.12 1.69 2.04
C PRO A 31 14.15 2.88 2.05
N SER A 32 13.54 3.12 3.19
CA SER A 32 12.75 4.30 3.52
C SER A 32 13.56 5.57 3.25
N PRO A 33 13.01 6.54 2.49
CA PRO A 33 13.67 7.84 2.31
C PRO A 33 13.85 8.62 3.61
N HIS A 34 12.97 8.39 4.60
CA HIS A 34 12.96 9.11 5.86
C HIS A 34 14.05 8.65 6.83
N ASP A 35 14.31 7.34 6.91
CA ASP A 35 15.21 6.78 7.93
C ASP A 35 15.95 5.49 7.53
N GLY A 36 15.90 5.09 6.26
CA GLY A 36 16.66 3.96 5.71
C GLY A 36 16.14 2.56 6.06
N ARG A 37 15.10 2.42 6.89
CA ARG A 37 14.52 1.10 7.20
C ARG A 37 13.93 0.44 5.96
N LEU A 38 13.85 -0.88 5.95
CA LEU A 38 13.27 -1.58 4.82
C LEU A 38 11.75 -1.34 4.75
N THR A 39 11.26 -1.03 3.56
CA THR A 39 9.84 -0.79 3.25
C THR A 39 9.43 -1.61 2.04
N THR A 40 8.13 -1.87 1.90
CA THR A 40 7.54 -2.48 0.71
C THR A 40 6.29 -1.73 0.28
N SER A 41 5.90 -1.85 -0.98
CA SER A 41 4.68 -1.19 -1.45
C SER A 41 3.43 -1.84 -0.86
N SER A 42 2.43 -1.01 -0.55
CA SER A 42 1.06 -1.42 -0.22
C SER A 42 0.26 -1.89 -1.44
N GLY A 43 0.82 -1.81 -2.66
CA GLY A 43 0.11 -2.00 -3.92
C GLY A 43 -0.73 -0.79 -4.35
N THR A 44 -0.71 0.29 -3.54
CA THR A 44 -1.39 1.56 -3.84
C THR A 44 -0.40 2.70 -3.67
N GLN A 45 0.05 3.30 -4.77
CA GLN A 45 1.11 4.31 -4.74
C GLN A 45 0.75 5.54 -3.88
N SER A 46 -0.50 5.98 -3.95
CA SER A 46 -0.99 7.12 -3.15
C SER A 46 -1.00 6.80 -1.63
N LEU A 47 -1.33 5.56 -1.26
CA LEU A 47 -1.24 5.09 0.12
C LEU A 47 0.23 4.99 0.58
N ASP A 48 1.14 4.54 -0.27
CA ASP A 48 2.57 4.47 0.05
C ASP A 48 3.14 5.85 0.43
N GLN A 49 2.72 6.89 -0.30
CA GLN A 49 3.13 8.28 -0.05
C GLN A 49 2.61 8.80 1.29
N LEU A 50 1.44 8.33 1.75
CA LEU A 50 0.80 8.75 3.00
C LEU A 50 1.50 8.22 4.27
N LEU A 51 2.33 7.18 4.15
CA LEU A 51 2.94 6.49 5.29
C LEU A 51 4.15 7.25 5.89
N ALA A 52 3.90 8.46 6.42
CA ALA A 52 4.85 9.28 7.17
C ALA A 52 6.22 9.47 6.51
N GLY A 53 6.26 9.64 5.18
CA GLY A 53 7.51 9.83 4.43
C GLY A 53 8.33 8.56 4.20
N HIS A 54 7.86 7.39 4.66
CA HIS A 54 8.49 6.10 4.38
C HIS A 54 8.29 5.66 2.92
N ALA A 55 7.33 6.26 2.20
CA ALA A 55 7.02 5.95 0.81
C ALA A 55 6.78 4.43 0.60
N GLY A 56 5.99 3.82 1.48
CA GLY A 56 5.74 2.39 1.52
C GLY A 56 5.51 1.90 2.94
N LEU A 57 4.97 0.68 3.07
CA LEU A 57 4.73 0.03 4.35
C LEU A 57 6.07 -0.43 4.96
N PRO A 58 6.44 0.08 6.14
CA PRO A 58 7.66 -0.34 6.82
C PRO A 58 7.62 -1.80 7.25
N MET A 59 8.74 -2.51 7.10
CA MET A 59 8.85 -3.89 7.55
C MET A 59 8.64 -3.99 9.07
N GLY A 60 8.03 -5.11 9.49
CA GLY A 60 7.71 -5.38 10.89
C GLY A 60 6.52 -4.60 11.42
N THR A 61 5.70 -4.00 10.56
CA THR A 61 4.52 -3.20 10.95
C THR A 61 3.21 -3.73 10.38
N SER A 62 2.12 -3.31 11.01
CA SER A 62 0.73 -3.62 10.68
C SER A 62 -0.08 -2.36 10.38
N LEU A 63 -1.00 -2.47 9.42
CA LEU A 63 -1.96 -1.42 9.09
C LEU A 63 -3.39 -1.95 9.24
N LEU A 64 -4.20 -1.27 10.05
CA LEU A 64 -5.64 -1.52 10.17
C LEU A 64 -6.40 -0.52 9.30
N ILE A 65 -7.23 -1.02 8.39
CA ILE A 65 -8.10 -0.21 7.54
C ILE A 65 -9.54 -0.41 8.00
N GLU A 66 -10.08 0.62 8.63
CA GLU A 66 -11.45 0.70 9.07
C GLU A 66 -12.32 1.22 7.93
N GLU A 67 -13.53 0.69 7.79
CA GLU A 67 -14.47 1.16 6.77
C GLU A 67 -15.87 1.33 7.35
N THR A 68 -16.46 2.50 7.10
CA THR A 68 -17.86 2.79 7.43
C THR A 68 -18.75 2.42 6.25
N GLY A 69 -19.94 1.90 6.52
CA GLY A 69 -20.96 1.60 5.51
C GLY A 69 -20.97 0.12 5.10
N THR A 70 -21.47 -0.12 3.89
CA THR A 70 -21.66 -1.46 3.32
C THR A 70 -20.75 -1.74 2.12
N THR A 71 -19.84 -0.82 1.80
CA THR A 71 -18.87 -0.96 0.72
C THR A 71 -17.65 -1.79 1.17
N ASP A 72 -16.79 -2.14 0.21
CA ASP A 72 -15.57 -2.93 0.45
C ASP A 72 -14.34 -2.26 -0.21
N PHE A 73 -14.18 -0.95 -0.03
CA PHE A 73 -12.98 -0.24 -0.53
C PHE A 73 -11.71 -0.69 0.20
N GLY A 74 -11.82 -1.00 1.50
CA GLY A 74 -10.75 -1.58 2.29
C GLY A 74 -10.34 -2.95 1.77
N GLY A 75 -11.30 -3.81 1.41
CA GLY A 75 -11.00 -5.09 0.77
C GLY A 75 -10.32 -4.94 -0.60
N MET A 76 -10.58 -3.86 -1.34
CA MET A 76 -9.84 -3.55 -2.57
C MET A 76 -8.37 -3.18 -2.30
N LEU A 77 -8.09 -2.33 -1.31
CA LEU A 77 -6.71 -2.02 -0.88
C LEU A 77 -5.97 -3.31 -0.46
N LEU A 78 -6.67 -4.19 0.24
CA LEU A 78 -6.13 -5.45 0.69
C LEU A 78 -5.78 -6.40 -0.48
N ARG A 79 -6.61 -6.42 -1.53
CA ARG A 79 -6.34 -7.17 -2.77
C ARG A 79 -5.16 -6.58 -3.54
N TYR A 80 -5.00 -5.26 -3.59
CA TYR A 80 -3.80 -4.64 -4.18
C TYR A 80 -2.53 -5.02 -3.42
N TYR A 81 -2.57 -4.98 -2.10
CA TYR A 81 -1.46 -5.39 -1.25
C TYR A 81 -1.04 -6.86 -1.46
N ALA A 82 -2.02 -7.75 -1.60
CA ALA A 82 -1.78 -9.16 -1.93
C ALA A 82 -1.21 -9.33 -3.34
N ALA A 83 -1.82 -8.68 -4.35
CA ALA A 83 -1.39 -8.76 -5.74
C ALA A 83 0.03 -8.22 -5.95
N GLU A 84 0.37 -7.10 -5.33
CA GLU A 84 1.72 -6.52 -5.33
C GLU A 84 2.74 -7.49 -4.72
N GLY A 85 2.37 -8.13 -3.60
CA GLY A 85 3.21 -9.17 -3.01
C GLY A 85 3.51 -10.31 -3.97
N LEU A 86 2.49 -10.85 -4.63
CA LEU A 86 2.68 -11.95 -5.58
C LEU A 86 3.50 -11.53 -6.80
N ALA A 87 3.30 -10.31 -7.31
CA ALA A 87 4.05 -9.76 -8.45
C ALA A 87 5.55 -9.53 -8.13
N GLN A 88 5.84 -9.20 -6.86
CA GLN A 88 7.19 -8.96 -6.35
C GLN A 88 7.93 -10.22 -5.90
N GLY A 89 7.26 -11.38 -5.82
CA GLY A 89 7.87 -12.62 -5.33
C GLY A 89 7.73 -12.85 -3.83
N HIS A 90 6.82 -12.13 -3.16
CA HIS A 90 6.56 -12.26 -1.73
C HIS A 90 5.59 -13.41 -1.46
N HIS A 91 5.64 -13.93 -0.25
CA HIS A 91 4.71 -14.93 0.24
C HIS A 91 3.52 -14.24 0.94
N VAL A 92 2.30 -14.50 0.49
CA VAL A 92 1.09 -13.87 1.01
C VAL A 92 0.30 -14.89 1.82
N HIS A 93 -0.01 -14.58 3.07
CA HIS A 93 -0.81 -15.40 3.98
C HIS A 93 -2.18 -14.75 4.17
N VAL A 94 -3.25 -15.46 3.82
CA VAL A 94 -4.61 -14.92 3.84
C VAL A 94 -5.44 -15.66 4.88
N LEU A 95 -5.98 -14.93 5.86
CA LEU A 95 -6.91 -15.50 6.84
C LEU A 95 -8.34 -15.51 6.28
N GLY A 96 -9.05 -16.63 6.42
CA GLY A 96 -10.46 -16.77 6.06
C GLY A 96 -10.70 -17.42 4.70
N PHE A 97 -9.75 -17.31 3.78
CA PHE A 97 -9.90 -17.80 2.40
C PHE A 97 -8.91 -18.91 2.07
N ASP A 98 -9.24 -19.71 1.08
CA ASP A 98 -8.34 -20.72 0.50
C ASP A 98 -7.44 -20.11 -0.59
N ASP A 99 -6.61 -20.96 -1.20
CA ASP A 99 -5.71 -20.55 -2.28
C ASP A 99 -6.44 -20.04 -3.54
N SER A 100 -7.75 -20.31 -3.67
CA SER A 100 -8.54 -19.88 -4.82
C SER A 100 -8.81 -18.38 -4.83
N TRP A 101 -8.71 -17.71 -3.66
CA TRP A 101 -8.82 -16.24 -3.53
C TRP A 101 -7.82 -15.49 -4.41
N ARG A 102 -6.72 -16.13 -4.80
CA ARG A 102 -5.77 -15.60 -5.80
C ARG A 102 -6.43 -15.19 -7.12
N ARG A 103 -7.55 -15.82 -7.50
CA ARG A 103 -8.29 -15.53 -8.74
C ARG A 103 -9.10 -14.23 -8.66
N GLU A 104 -9.35 -13.74 -7.44
CA GLU A 104 -10.06 -12.47 -7.24
C GLU A 104 -9.13 -11.27 -7.40
N LEU A 105 -7.81 -11.48 -7.29
CA LEU A 105 -6.81 -10.42 -7.29
C LEU A 105 -6.76 -9.66 -8.62
N PRO A 106 -6.65 -8.33 -8.58
CA PRO A 106 -6.62 -7.50 -9.77
C PRO A 106 -5.33 -7.72 -10.57
N GLY A 107 -5.45 -7.64 -11.89
CA GLY A 107 -4.33 -7.79 -12.80
C GLY A 107 -3.49 -6.52 -12.94
N LEU A 108 -2.28 -6.68 -13.45
CA LEU A 108 -1.41 -5.54 -13.75
C LEU A 108 -2.05 -4.66 -14.84
N GLY A 109 -2.09 -3.36 -14.56
CA GLY A 109 -2.41 -2.35 -15.55
C GLY A 109 -1.32 -2.31 -16.61
N SER A 110 -1.69 -1.90 -17.83
CA SER A 110 -0.64 -1.40 -18.72
C SER A 110 -0.03 -0.22 -18.01
N GLU A 111 1.29 -0.17 -17.84
CA GLU A 111 1.94 1.11 -17.56
C GLU A 111 1.35 2.08 -18.56
N ALA A 112 0.68 3.12 -18.06
CA ALA A 112 0.44 4.28 -18.87
C ALA A 112 1.84 4.78 -19.20
N LYS A 113 2.41 4.29 -20.31
CA LYS A 113 3.14 5.17 -21.20
C LYS A 113 2.14 6.30 -21.39
N GLU A 114 2.31 7.37 -20.63
CA GLU A 114 1.85 8.67 -21.05
C GLU A 114 2.17 8.68 -22.54
N LYS A 115 1.12 8.68 -23.35
CA LYS A 115 1.29 8.99 -24.76
C LYS A 115 1.88 10.37 -24.71
N ALA A 116 3.21 10.45 -24.81
CA ALA A 116 3.91 11.66 -25.15
C ALA A 116 3.15 12.15 -26.37
N ALA A 117 2.28 13.15 -26.15
CA ALA A 117 1.59 13.82 -27.22
C ALA A 117 2.72 14.25 -28.15
N LYS A 118 2.74 13.73 -29.38
CA LYS A 118 3.63 14.23 -30.40
C LYS A 118 3.41 15.74 -30.41
N PRO A 119 4.43 16.57 -30.13
CA PRO A 119 4.25 17.99 -30.27
C PRO A 119 4.12 18.23 -31.76
N GLU A 120 2.92 18.60 -32.21
CA GLU A 120 2.80 19.29 -33.47
C GLU A 120 3.65 20.55 -33.38
N SER A 121 4.55 20.68 -34.34
CA SER A 121 5.50 21.77 -34.46
C SER A 121 4.77 23.09 -34.65
N SER A 122 4.69 23.92 -33.60
CA SER A 122 4.56 25.37 -33.79
C SER A 122 5.19 26.15 -32.63
N SER A 123 6.26 26.88 -32.99
CA SER A 123 6.80 28.10 -32.37
C SER A 123 6.93 28.19 -30.84
N ASP A 124 8.14 27.84 -30.40
CA ASP A 124 9.12 28.73 -29.74
C ASP A 124 8.74 29.59 -28.50
N SER A 125 9.49 29.33 -27.43
CA SER A 125 9.93 30.30 -26.41
C SER A 125 8.89 30.94 -25.46
N LYS A 126 8.07 30.14 -24.78
CA LYS A 126 7.52 30.54 -23.47
C LYS A 126 7.20 29.29 -22.64
N MET A 127 7.60 29.28 -21.36
CA MET A 127 7.36 28.22 -20.35
C MET A 127 8.48 27.19 -20.10
N LYS A 128 9.77 27.56 -20.22
CA LYS A 128 10.88 26.76 -19.65
C LYS A 128 10.97 26.78 -18.11
N ILE A 129 10.14 27.60 -17.44
CA ILE A 129 10.15 27.73 -15.97
C ILE A 129 9.24 26.68 -15.31
N ALA A 130 8.07 26.39 -15.89
CA ALA A 130 7.12 25.42 -15.33
C ALA A 130 7.73 24.00 -15.23
N TRP A 131 8.51 23.60 -16.23
CA TRP A 131 9.17 22.29 -16.25
C TRP A 131 10.26 22.12 -15.18
N ARG A 132 10.86 23.23 -14.73
CA ARG A 132 11.90 23.17 -13.68
C ARG A 132 11.31 22.94 -12.29
N TYR A 133 10.10 23.39 -12.01
CA TYR A 133 9.49 23.20 -10.68
C TYR A 133 8.87 21.82 -10.49
N GLU A 134 8.40 21.16 -11.56
CA GLU A 134 7.85 19.80 -11.48
C GLU A 134 8.93 18.77 -11.10
N THR A 135 10.16 18.94 -11.60
CA THR A 135 11.32 18.12 -11.18
C THR A 135 11.90 18.45 -9.80
N LEU A 136 11.44 19.55 -9.17
CA LEU A 136 11.90 20.02 -7.85
C LEU A 136 10.88 19.80 -6.72
N GLY A 137 9.63 19.45 -7.04
CA GLY A 137 8.56 19.25 -6.06
C GLY A 137 8.70 18.05 -5.12
N ASN A 138 9.73 17.21 -5.30
CA ASN A 138 9.92 15.99 -4.50
C ASN A 138 11.21 15.99 -3.65
N ARG A 139 11.84 17.15 -3.41
CA ARG A 139 13.02 17.27 -2.53
C ARG A 139 12.99 18.55 -1.70
N VAL A 140 12.57 18.44 -0.45
CA VAL A 140 12.89 19.37 0.63
C VAL A 140 13.44 18.48 1.76
N SER A 141 14.74 18.44 2.05
CA SER A 141 15.52 19.48 2.71
C SER A 141 17.06 19.28 2.54
N PRO A 142 17.91 20.25 2.96
CA PRO A 142 19.19 20.52 2.32
C PRO A 142 20.38 19.80 2.97
N SER A 143 21.24 19.20 2.15
CA SER A 143 22.67 19.15 2.44
C SER A 143 23.46 19.18 1.14
N ARG A 144 24.52 19.96 1.18
CA ARG A 144 25.35 20.47 0.09
C ARG A 144 26.50 19.49 -0.17
N GLU A 145 26.54 18.88 -1.36
CA GLU A 145 27.74 18.74 -2.21
C GLU A 145 27.46 17.93 -3.49
N PRO A 146 28.19 18.19 -4.60
CA PRO A 146 27.82 17.70 -5.93
C PRO A 146 28.48 16.35 -6.24
N THR A 147 27.68 15.32 -6.54
CA THR A 147 28.17 14.08 -7.15
C THR A 147 27.69 13.92 -8.58
N GLN A 148 28.66 13.53 -9.40
CA GLN A 148 28.67 13.43 -10.86
C GLN A 148 27.61 12.49 -11.46
N PRO A 149 27.29 12.65 -12.77
CA PRO A 149 26.27 11.85 -13.44
C PRO A 149 26.71 10.39 -13.54
N VAL A 150 26.06 9.52 -12.77
CA VAL A 150 26.21 8.08 -12.93
C VAL A 150 25.39 7.67 -14.14
N SER A 151 26.08 7.21 -15.18
CA SER A 151 25.53 6.56 -16.35
C SER A 151 24.49 5.51 -15.95
N SER A 152 23.28 5.65 -16.49
CA SER A 152 22.18 4.69 -16.38
C SER A 152 22.58 3.35 -17.00
N GLN A 153 23.16 2.45 -16.19
CA GLN A 153 23.17 1.03 -16.51
C GLN A 153 21.75 0.51 -16.33
N GLN A 154 21.13 0.20 -17.47
CA GLN A 154 19.86 -0.51 -17.57
C GLN A 154 20.04 -1.94 -17.03
N SER A 155 19.98 -2.11 -15.72
CA SER A 155 19.44 -3.35 -15.13
C SER A 155 17.92 -3.22 -15.15
N ALA A 156 17.20 -4.22 -15.64
CA ALA A 156 15.73 -4.25 -15.64
C ALA A 156 15.19 -4.11 -14.20
N SER A 157 15.03 -2.88 -13.71
CA SER A 157 14.52 -2.62 -12.37
C SER A 157 13.02 -2.85 -12.40
N SER A 158 12.56 -3.94 -11.78
CA SER A 158 11.14 -4.17 -11.54
C SER A 158 10.54 -2.97 -10.79
N ALA A 159 9.36 -2.54 -11.18
CA ALA A 159 8.65 -1.44 -10.51
C ALA A 159 8.48 -1.73 -9.01
N PHE A 160 8.65 -0.70 -8.17
CA PHE A 160 8.46 -0.82 -6.72
C PHE A 160 6.98 -0.94 -6.32
N CYS A 161 6.09 -0.31 -7.09
CA CYS A 161 4.64 -0.40 -6.96
C CYS A 161 4.10 -0.51 -8.38
N HIS A 162 3.29 -1.51 -8.66
CA HIS A 162 2.64 -1.65 -9.94
C HIS A 162 1.31 -0.86 -9.93
N THR A 163 0.84 -0.48 -11.12
CA THR A 163 -0.54 -0.01 -11.29
C THR A 163 -1.43 -1.23 -11.52
N PHE A 164 -2.58 -1.30 -10.85
CA PHE A 164 -3.53 -2.40 -11.00
C PHE A 164 -4.76 -1.95 -11.79
N ASN A 165 -5.27 -2.84 -12.64
CA ASN A 165 -6.48 -2.62 -13.41
C ASN A 165 -7.56 -3.62 -12.99
N LEU A 166 -8.70 -3.08 -12.55
CA LEU A 166 -9.82 -3.85 -12.02
C LEU A 166 -10.59 -4.64 -13.07
N THR A 167 -10.46 -4.27 -14.34
CA THR A 167 -11.05 -5.04 -15.46
C THR A 167 -10.28 -6.32 -15.76
N LYS A 168 -9.08 -6.49 -15.17
CA LYS A 168 -8.21 -7.65 -15.37
C LYS A 168 -8.05 -8.43 -14.07
N LYS A 169 -7.73 -9.71 -14.21
CA LYS A 169 -7.32 -10.58 -13.10
C LYS A 169 -5.82 -10.85 -13.18
N LEU A 170 -5.21 -11.10 -12.03
CA LEU A 170 -3.78 -11.41 -11.95
C LEU A 170 -3.50 -12.72 -12.68
N GLU A 171 -2.63 -12.65 -13.69
CA GLU A 171 -2.31 -13.80 -14.53
C GLU A 171 -1.18 -14.63 -13.92
N SER A 172 -1.19 -15.95 -14.16
CA SER A 172 -0.17 -16.86 -13.61
C SER A 172 1.26 -16.51 -13.99
N ARG A 173 1.47 -15.81 -15.12
CA ARG A 173 2.81 -15.36 -15.56
C ARG A 173 3.38 -14.22 -14.71
N ASP A 174 2.51 -13.43 -14.09
CA ASP A 174 2.90 -12.27 -13.29
C ASP A 174 3.14 -12.68 -11.82
N ILE A 175 2.65 -13.85 -11.41
CA ILE A 175 2.83 -14.40 -10.06
C ILE A 175 4.23 -14.99 -9.92
N LYS A 176 5.07 -14.31 -9.15
CA LYS A 176 6.41 -14.79 -8.76
C LYS A 176 6.43 -15.36 -7.33
N GLY A 177 5.47 -14.94 -6.51
CA GLY A 177 5.32 -15.32 -5.11
C GLY A 177 4.44 -16.56 -4.89
N GLN A 178 4.15 -16.84 -3.63
CA GLN A 178 3.22 -17.91 -3.23
C GLN A 178 2.10 -17.34 -2.36
N LEU A 179 0.88 -17.83 -2.58
CA LEU A 179 -0.26 -17.52 -1.73
C LEU A 179 -0.56 -18.73 -0.86
N PHE A 180 -0.74 -18.49 0.44
CA PHE A 180 -1.13 -19.48 1.44
C PHE A 180 -2.46 -19.05 2.04
N GLY A 181 -3.55 -19.68 1.60
CA GLY A 181 -4.87 -19.51 2.17
C GLY A 181 -5.03 -20.30 3.47
N PHE A 182 -5.68 -19.69 4.45
CA PHE A 182 -6.10 -20.32 5.69
C PHE A 182 -7.62 -20.23 5.81
N PRO A 183 -8.37 -21.17 5.21
CA PRO A 183 -9.83 -21.17 5.29
C PRO A 183 -10.29 -21.43 6.73
N ILE A 184 -11.29 -20.68 7.20
CA ILE A 184 -11.87 -20.85 8.55
C ILE A 184 -12.93 -21.98 8.58
N ILE A 185 -13.30 -22.52 7.41
CA ILE A 185 -14.33 -23.56 7.26
C ILE A 185 -13.74 -24.92 7.69
N ASN A 186 -14.44 -25.64 8.58
CA ASN A 186 -14.05 -26.92 9.18
C ASN A 186 -12.88 -26.88 10.19
N VAL A 187 -12.93 -25.96 11.15
CA VAL A 187 -12.31 -26.22 12.45
C VAL A 187 -13.07 -27.39 13.09
N ASN A 188 -12.52 -28.61 12.96
CA ASN A 188 -13.07 -29.82 13.56
C ASN A 188 -13.45 -29.54 15.03
N ALA A 189 -14.53 -30.14 15.54
CA ALA A 189 -14.99 -29.92 16.92
C ALA A 189 -13.88 -30.12 17.99
N ALA A 190 -12.84 -30.91 17.69
CA ALA A 190 -11.65 -31.08 18.54
C ALA A 190 -10.70 -29.86 18.59
N SER A 191 -10.65 -29.03 17.53
CA SER A 191 -9.85 -27.80 17.46
C SER A 191 -10.55 -26.60 18.12
N GLN A 192 -11.76 -26.78 18.67
CA GLN A 192 -12.37 -25.79 19.57
C GLN A 192 -11.48 -25.44 20.79
N SER A 193 -10.56 -26.34 21.17
CA SER A 193 -9.58 -26.08 22.23
C SER A 193 -8.40 -25.19 21.80
N THR A 194 -8.13 -25.10 20.49
CA THR A 194 -7.02 -24.36 19.89
C THR A 194 -7.55 -23.39 18.84
N GLY A 195 -8.06 -22.23 19.27
CA GLY A 195 -8.73 -21.27 18.37
C GLY A 195 -7.98 -20.99 17.06
N PHE A 196 -8.71 -20.96 15.93
CA PHE A 196 -8.19 -20.86 14.56
C PHE A 196 -7.19 -19.71 14.34
N PHE A 197 -7.34 -18.60 15.07
CA PHE A 197 -6.38 -17.50 15.02
C PHE A 197 -4.96 -17.92 15.43
N ARG A 198 -4.85 -18.77 16.46
CA ARG A 198 -3.57 -19.27 16.95
C ARG A 198 -2.96 -20.25 15.94
N GLU A 199 -3.79 -21.11 15.34
CA GLU A 199 -3.36 -22.03 14.29
C GLU A 199 -2.86 -21.27 13.05
N PHE A 200 -3.55 -20.20 12.66
CA PHE A 200 -3.09 -19.31 11.60
C PHE A 200 -1.73 -18.67 11.92
N LEU A 201 -1.56 -18.09 13.11
CA LEU A 201 -0.27 -17.52 13.53
C LEU A 201 0.85 -18.57 13.53
N ASN A 202 0.57 -19.79 14.00
CA ASN A 202 1.52 -20.90 13.97
C ASN A 202 1.90 -21.30 12.54
N SER A 203 0.93 -21.31 11.61
CA SER A 203 1.17 -21.57 10.19
C SER A 203 2.09 -20.51 9.58
N VAL A 204 1.82 -19.22 9.85
CA VAL A 204 2.67 -18.11 9.40
C VAL A 204 4.08 -18.23 9.97
N ALA A 205 4.22 -18.50 11.28
CA ALA A 205 5.51 -18.70 11.94
C ALA A 205 6.29 -19.89 11.35
N ALA A 206 5.62 -21.02 11.08
CA ALA A 206 6.24 -22.19 10.47
C ALA A 206 6.78 -21.88 9.06
N LYS A 207 6.04 -21.11 8.25
CA LYS A 207 6.48 -20.68 6.91
C LYS A 207 7.61 -19.65 6.96
N LEU A 208 7.64 -18.78 7.97
CA LEU A 208 8.75 -17.86 8.19
C LEU A 208 10.04 -18.61 8.55
N ALA A 209 9.94 -19.66 9.37
CA ALA A 209 11.06 -20.51 9.73
C ALA A 209 11.56 -21.38 8.56
N SER A 210 10.66 -21.83 7.67
CA SER A 210 11.02 -22.72 6.56
C SER A 210 11.53 -22.01 5.30
N THR A 211 11.52 -20.68 5.25
CA THR A 211 11.87 -19.90 4.05
C THR A 211 13.15 -19.08 4.23
N PRO A 212 13.94 -18.86 3.15
CA PRO A 212 15.20 -18.11 3.22
C PRO A 212 15.02 -16.69 3.78
N SER A 213 16.02 -16.16 4.50
CA SER A 213 15.99 -14.80 5.10
C SER A 213 15.78 -13.64 4.11
N SER A 214 15.84 -13.89 2.82
CA SER A 214 15.51 -12.93 1.76
C SER A 214 14.03 -12.92 1.36
N THR A 215 13.22 -13.90 1.77
CA THR A 215 11.81 -14.00 1.36
C THR A 215 10.94 -13.08 2.20
N ILE A 216 10.19 -12.17 1.59
CA ILE A 216 9.24 -11.30 2.29
C ILE A 216 7.89 -12.00 2.44
N HIS A 217 7.24 -11.78 3.58
CA HIS A 217 5.93 -12.29 3.91
C HIS A 217 4.95 -11.16 4.19
N ARG A 218 3.73 -11.32 3.69
CA ARG A 218 2.61 -10.37 3.84
C ARG A 218 1.43 -11.10 4.45
N VAL A 219 0.98 -10.65 5.61
CA VAL A 219 -0.25 -11.16 6.24
C VAL A 219 -1.42 -10.29 5.81
N VAL A 220 -2.49 -10.95 5.41
CA VAL A 220 -3.70 -10.37 4.87
C VAL A 220 -4.87 -10.87 5.71
N VAL A 221 -5.59 -9.94 6.35
CA VAL A 221 -6.74 -10.26 7.20
C VAL A 221 -7.97 -9.50 6.69
N PRO A 222 -8.76 -10.11 5.79
CA PRO A 222 -9.94 -9.47 5.26
C PRO A 222 -11.07 -9.46 6.29
N SER A 223 -11.77 -8.33 6.34
CA SER A 223 -13.04 -8.08 7.03
C SER A 223 -13.10 -8.72 8.42
N LEU A 224 -12.09 -8.43 9.25
CA LEU A 224 -11.94 -8.95 10.60
C LEU A 224 -13.25 -8.78 11.38
N LEU A 225 -13.71 -9.84 12.03
CA LEU A 225 -14.98 -9.89 12.77
C LEU A 225 -16.26 -9.77 11.93
N SER A 226 -16.17 -9.85 10.59
CA SER A 226 -17.37 -9.93 9.76
C SER A 226 -18.09 -11.27 9.98
N PRO A 227 -19.41 -11.27 10.28
CA PRO A 227 -20.20 -12.50 10.43
C PRO A 227 -20.26 -13.37 9.16
N THR A 228 -19.93 -12.80 8.00
CA THR A 228 -19.89 -13.54 6.73
C THR A 228 -18.67 -14.46 6.61
N LEU A 229 -17.60 -14.17 7.35
CA LEU A 229 -16.31 -14.85 7.25
C LEU A 229 -15.89 -15.52 8.57
N TYR A 230 -16.19 -14.87 9.70
CA TYR A 230 -15.78 -15.32 11.03
C TYR A 230 -16.96 -15.93 11.79
N PRO A 231 -16.74 -17.07 12.48
CA PRO A 231 -17.76 -17.65 13.35
C PRO A 231 -17.97 -16.78 14.59
N SER A 232 -19.14 -16.94 15.24
CA SER A 232 -19.53 -16.14 16.41
C SER A 232 -18.50 -16.15 17.55
N TYR A 233 -17.85 -17.29 17.80
CA TYR A 233 -16.81 -17.40 18.82
C TYR A 233 -15.51 -16.65 18.45
N GLY A 234 -15.26 -16.40 17.15
CA GLY A 234 -14.15 -15.57 16.67
C GLY A 234 -14.32 -14.09 17.02
N CYS A 235 -15.55 -13.63 17.24
CA CYS A 235 -15.85 -12.28 17.70
C CYS A 235 -15.67 -12.09 19.21
N ASN A 236 -15.26 -13.12 19.95
CA ASN A 236 -14.93 -12.98 21.37
C ASN A 236 -13.68 -12.07 21.51
N PRO A 237 -13.76 -10.98 22.31
CA PRO A 237 -12.64 -10.06 22.54
C PRO A 237 -11.33 -10.77 22.91
N GLN A 238 -11.40 -11.80 23.75
CA GLN A 238 -10.20 -12.54 24.15
C GLN A 238 -9.49 -13.17 22.95
N GLN A 239 -10.25 -13.78 22.02
CA GLN A 239 -9.68 -14.46 20.86
C GLN A 239 -9.05 -13.49 19.87
N VAL A 240 -9.78 -12.43 19.49
CA VAL A 240 -9.29 -11.46 18.51
C VAL A 240 -8.18 -10.57 19.07
N LEU A 241 -8.23 -10.18 20.34
CA LEU A 241 -7.16 -9.36 20.93
C LEU A 241 -5.89 -10.17 21.15
N GLN A 242 -5.99 -11.44 21.56
CA GLN A 242 -4.84 -12.34 21.60
C GLN A 242 -4.25 -12.58 20.22
N PHE A 243 -5.09 -12.69 19.20
CA PHE A 243 -4.66 -12.76 17.80
C PHE A 243 -3.86 -11.53 17.38
N LEU A 244 -4.43 -10.33 17.54
CA LEU A 244 -3.76 -9.08 17.14
C LEU A 244 -2.46 -8.86 17.93
N HIS A 245 -2.47 -9.16 19.23
CA HIS A 245 -1.27 -9.12 20.06
C HIS A 245 -0.21 -10.12 19.59
N GLY A 246 -0.61 -11.36 19.28
CA GLY A 246 0.28 -12.39 18.75
C GLY A 246 0.85 -12.02 17.38
N LEU A 247 0.03 -11.45 16.50
CA LEU A 247 0.46 -10.93 15.20
C LEU A 247 1.48 -9.81 15.36
N ARG A 248 1.24 -8.86 16.27
CA ARG A 248 2.20 -7.80 16.61
C ARG A 248 3.52 -8.39 17.11
N GLY A 249 3.47 -9.38 18.00
CA GLY A 249 4.65 -10.10 18.47
C GLY A 249 5.45 -10.72 17.33
N LEU A 250 4.78 -11.40 16.39
CA LEU A 250 5.39 -12.02 15.23
C LEU A 250 6.01 -10.98 14.28
N LEU A 251 5.34 -9.84 14.07
CA LEU A 251 5.86 -8.71 13.30
C LEU A 251 7.14 -8.13 13.89
N ARG A 252 7.22 -8.00 15.22
CA ARG A 252 8.43 -7.53 15.91
C ARG A 252 9.56 -8.55 15.85
N GLN A 253 9.26 -9.84 15.97
CA GLN A 253 10.25 -10.91 15.83
C GLN A 253 10.84 -11.00 14.41
N HIS A 254 10.01 -10.78 13.39
CA HIS A 254 10.39 -10.87 11.98
C HIS A 254 10.39 -9.49 11.28
N HIS A 255 10.92 -8.48 11.97
CA HIS A 255 10.83 -7.07 11.56
C HIS A 255 11.50 -6.70 10.23
N THR A 256 12.30 -7.57 9.63
CA THR A 256 12.94 -7.36 8.32
C THR A 256 12.21 -8.02 7.16
N ARG A 257 11.22 -8.88 7.44
CA ARG A 257 10.62 -9.76 6.43
C ARG A 257 9.11 -9.90 6.51
N LEU A 258 8.44 -9.40 7.56
CA LEU A 258 6.99 -9.58 7.75
C LEU A 258 6.27 -8.23 7.80
N THR A 259 5.12 -8.14 7.14
CA THR A 259 4.18 -7.00 7.23
C THR A 259 2.75 -7.50 7.25
N ALA A 260 1.81 -6.72 7.79
CA ALA A 260 0.40 -7.11 7.85
C ALA A 260 -0.54 -5.96 7.45
N ILE A 261 -1.61 -6.28 6.75
CA ILE A 261 -2.76 -5.39 6.57
C ILE A 261 -4.02 -6.16 6.96
N ALA A 262 -4.86 -5.51 7.75
CA ALA A 262 -6.17 -6.01 8.16
C ALA A 262 -7.25 -4.99 7.82
N THR A 263 -8.46 -5.45 7.51
CA THR A 263 -9.63 -4.57 7.34
C THR A 263 -10.68 -4.85 8.42
N LEU A 264 -11.40 -3.82 8.87
CA LEU A 264 -12.42 -3.92 9.92
C LEU A 264 -13.68 -3.11 9.54
N PRO A 265 -14.84 -3.74 9.36
CA PRO A 265 -16.09 -3.01 9.12
C PRO A 265 -16.59 -2.35 10.42
N ILE A 266 -16.34 -1.05 10.56
CA ILE A 266 -16.70 -0.29 11.78
C ILE A 266 -18.19 0.05 11.86
N SER A 267 -18.97 -0.19 10.81
CA SER A 267 -20.44 -0.20 10.92
C SER A 267 -20.97 -1.35 11.79
N LEU A 268 -20.24 -2.46 11.88
CA LEU A 268 -20.58 -3.57 12.78
C LEU A 268 -19.84 -3.47 14.11
N HIS A 269 -18.62 -2.91 14.09
CA HIS A 269 -17.77 -2.75 15.27
C HIS A 269 -17.35 -1.29 15.44
N PRO A 270 -18.25 -0.40 15.91
CA PRO A 270 -17.96 1.04 16.01
C PRO A 270 -16.72 1.34 16.83
N ARG A 271 -16.01 2.42 16.49
CA ARG A 271 -14.80 2.86 17.20
C ARG A 271 -15.02 3.21 18.67
N ALA A 272 -16.25 3.60 19.03
CA ALA A 272 -16.65 3.80 20.43
C ALA A 272 -16.61 2.51 21.26
N ASN A 273 -16.60 1.34 20.60
CA ASN A 273 -16.56 0.05 21.24
C ASN A 273 -15.14 -0.25 21.74
N GLY A 274 -15.02 -0.72 22.99
CA GLY A 274 -13.71 -0.97 23.60
C GLY A 274 -12.86 -1.98 22.82
N LEU A 275 -13.50 -2.96 22.17
CA LEU A 275 -12.84 -3.95 21.32
C LEU A 275 -12.09 -3.30 20.16
N THR A 276 -12.77 -2.45 19.40
CA THR A 276 -12.19 -1.71 18.26
C THR A 276 -11.05 -0.82 18.75
N ARG A 277 -11.24 -0.12 19.87
CA ARG A 277 -10.18 0.72 20.43
C ARG A 277 -8.94 -0.07 20.83
N TRP A 278 -9.10 -1.26 21.40
CA TRP A 278 -7.97 -2.15 21.68
C TRP A 278 -7.31 -2.67 20.40
N ALA A 279 -8.09 -2.97 19.36
CA ALA A 279 -7.54 -3.36 18.07
C ALA A 279 -6.68 -2.23 17.45
N GLU A 280 -7.18 -0.99 17.47
CA GLU A 280 -6.43 0.19 17.03
C GLU A 280 -5.08 0.36 17.75
N ILE A 281 -5.04 0.10 19.07
CA ILE A 281 -3.81 0.20 19.89
C ILE A 281 -2.81 -0.91 19.59
N LEU A 282 -3.30 -2.09 19.21
CA LEU A 282 -2.46 -3.25 18.88
C LEU A 282 -1.89 -3.18 17.46
N CYS A 283 -2.48 -2.37 16.57
CA CYS A 283 -1.98 -2.11 15.23
C CYS A 283 -1.07 -0.88 15.19
N ASP A 284 -0.10 -0.87 14.27
CA ASP A 284 0.90 0.21 14.20
C ASP A 284 0.37 1.45 13.46
N GLY A 285 -0.48 1.23 12.46
CA GLY A 285 -1.21 2.28 11.74
C GLY A 285 -2.69 1.98 11.68
N VAL A 286 -3.50 3.04 11.66
CA VAL A 286 -4.97 2.97 11.58
C VAL A 286 -5.44 4.04 10.60
N LEU A 287 -6.17 3.60 9.58
CA LEU A 287 -6.81 4.45 8.57
C LEU A 287 -8.31 4.16 8.56
N GLU A 288 -9.14 5.18 8.36
CA GLU A 288 -10.59 5.04 8.25
C GLU A 288 -11.05 5.53 6.87
N LEU A 289 -11.69 4.65 6.12
CA LEU A 289 -12.40 4.95 4.89
C LEU A 289 -13.85 5.31 5.23
N VAL A 290 -14.27 6.48 4.76
CA VAL A 290 -15.63 7.00 4.90
C VAL A 290 -16.22 7.20 3.50
N PRO A 291 -16.84 6.16 2.93
CA PRO A 291 -17.55 6.25 1.66
C PRO A 291 -18.63 7.34 1.71
N LEU A 292 -18.67 8.19 0.68
CA LEU A 292 -19.73 9.16 0.47
C LEU A 292 -20.80 8.50 -0.39
N GLY A 293 -22.06 8.53 0.04
CA GLY A 293 -23.18 7.82 -0.61
C GLY A 293 -23.56 8.29 -2.01
N HIS A 294 -22.73 9.11 -2.68
CA HIS A 294 -22.90 9.42 -4.09
C HIS A 294 -22.68 8.12 -4.88
N GLN A 295 -23.66 7.79 -5.73
CA GLN A 295 -23.80 6.52 -6.43
C GLN A 295 -22.45 5.88 -6.77
N ILE A 296 -22.17 4.74 -6.15
CA ILE A 296 -21.06 3.82 -6.43
C ILE A 296 -21.32 3.14 -7.78
N GLN A 297 -21.64 3.92 -8.81
CA GLN A 297 -21.42 3.49 -10.16
C GLN A 297 -19.98 3.86 -10.43
N VAL A 298 -19.13 2.86 -10.66
CA VAL A 298 -17.86 3.06 -11.35
C VAL A 298 -18.24 3.77 -12.65
N SER A 299 -18.15 5.09 -12.66
CA SER A 299 -18.63 5.91 -13.76
C SER A 299 -17.77 5.55 -14.96
N ARG A 300 -18.42 5.02 -16.00
CA ARG A 300 -17.76 4.77 -17.29
C ARG A 300 -17.51 6.06 -18.07
N ASP A 301 -18.06 7.18 -17.59
CA ASP A 301 -17.85 8.51 -18.16
C ASP A 301 -16.58 9.13 -17.60
N PRO A 302 -15.58 9.45 -18.46
CA PRO A 302 -14.30 10.02 -18.07
C PRO A 302 -14.41 11.43 -17.43
N THR A 303 -15.56 12.10 -17.56
CA THR A 303 -15.82 13.41 -16.95
C THR A 303 -16.36 13.32 -15.51
N SER A 304 -16.80 12.14 -15.07
CA SER A 304 -17.30 11.89 -13.71
C SER A 304 -16.24 11.26 -12.79
N GLU A 305 -15.09 10.85 -13.35
CA GLU A 305 -13.96 10.25 -12.62
C GLU A 305 -13.23 11.20 -11.65
N ASP A 306 -13.59 12.48 -11.62
CA ASP A 306 -13.00 13.47 -10.71
C ASP A 306 -13.79 13.69 -9.41
N LYS A 307 -14.94 13.05 -9.24
CA LYS A 307 -15.69 13.14 -7.98
C LYS A 307 -15.12 12.18 -6.93
N ALA A 308 -14.80 12.71 -5.75
CA ALA A 308 -14.41 11.92 -4.59
C ALA A 308 -15.52 10.92 -4.22
N GLN A 309 -15.16 9.63 -4.11
CA GLN A 309 -16.10 8.56 -3.72
C GLN A 309 -16.16 8.39 -2.20
N GLY A 310 -15.18 8.91 -1.48
CA GLY A 310 -15.16 8.91 -0.03
C GLY A 310 -14.06 9.77 0.55
N LEU A 311 -14.10 9.94 1.87
CA LEU A 311 -13.05 10.58 2.66
C LEU A 311 -12.15 9.52 3.28
N LEU A 312 -10.87 9.84 3.43
CA LEU A 312 -9.90 9.02 4.16
C LEU A 312 -9.46 9.81 5.39
N ARG A 313 -9.60 9.20 6.58
CA ARG A 313 -9.06 9.76 7.82
C ARG A 313 -7.87 8.94 8.26
N VAL A 314 -6.80 9.63 8.62
CA VAL A 314 -5.63 9.01 9.25
C VAL A 314 -5.82 9.12 10.76
N HIS A 315 -5.76 8.00 11.48
CA HIS A 315 -5.82 7.99 12.95
C HIS A 315 -4.46 7.69 13.57
N SER A 316 -3.70 6.81 12.93
CA SER A 316 -2.33 6.47 13.32
C SER A 316 -1.53 6.06 12.09
N LEU A 317 -0.23 6.33 12.12
CA LEU A 317 0.74 5.98 11.09
C LEU A 317 1.86 5.14 11.73
N PRO A 318 2.27 4.03 11.08
CA PRO A 318 3.31 3.17 11.60
C PRO A 318 4.58 3.94 11.91
N ILE A 319 5.24 3.62 13.04
CA ILE A 319 6.48 4.22 13.55
C ILE A 319 6.35 5.67 13.99
N PHE A 320 5.68 6.53 13.21
CA PHE A 320 5.53 7.95 13.49
C PHE A 320 4.81 8.16 14.83
N HIS A 321 3.66 7.52 15.03
CA HIS A 321 2.89 7.65 16.27
C HIS A 321 3.57 6.96 17.46
N GLU A 322 4.24 5.82 17.24
CA GLU A 322 5.03 5.15 18.28
C GLU A 322 6.22 6.00 18.76
N ARG A 323 6.76 6.88 17.91
CA ARG A 323 7.84 7.82 18.25
C ARG A 323 7.35 9.16 18.82
N GLY A 324 6.05 9.30 19.10
CA GLY A 324 5.47 10.53 19.65
C GLY A 324 5.14 11.59 18.61
N GLY A 325 5.14 11.25 17.31
CA GLY A 325 4.78 12.19 16.23
C GLY A 325 3.33 12.69 16.28
N GLY A 326 2.45 12.02 17.02
CA GLY A 326 1.04 12.42 17.17
C GLY A 326 0.79 13.64 18.06
N LEU A 327 1.82 14.25 18.65
CA LEU A 327 1.69 15.39 19.56
C LEU A 327 1.44 16.73 18.86
N ASP A 328 1.79 16.83 17.57
CA ASP A 328 1.53 18.02 16.75
C ASP A 328 0.34 17.75 15.81
N GLU A 329 -0.74 18.52 15.90
CA GLU A 329 -1.93 18.37 15.05
C GLU A 329 -1.66 18.67 13.56
N GLY A 330 -0.44 19.13 13.21
CA GLY A 330 -0.01 19.37 11.83
C GLY A 330 -0.10 18.17 10.89
N TRP A 331 -0.02 16.93 11.39
CA TRP A 331 -0.18 15.72 10.55
C TRP A 331 -1.64 15.45 10.17
N ARG A 332 -2.60 16.06 10.88
CA ARG A 332 -4.06 15.87 10.73
C ARG A 332 -4.70 16.87 9.76
N ARG A 333 -3.89 17.75 9.15
CA ARG A 333 -4.37 19.01 8.54
C ARG A 333 -5.06 18.88 7.19
N GLU A 334 -4.99 17.75 6.51
CA GLU A 334 -5.60 17.60 5.19
C GLU A 334 -6.72 16.57 5.27
N ASP A 335 -7.95 17.02 5.00
CA ASP A 335 -9.04 16.10 4.68
C ASP A 335 -8.62 15.38 3.40
N LEU A 336 -8.38 14.08 3.48
CA LEU A 336 -8.05 13.27 2.31
C LEU A 336 -9.34 12.69 1.74
N SER A 337 -9.33 12.48 0.43
CA SER A 337 -10.38 11.80 -0.29
C SER A 337 -9.81 10.63 -1.07
N PHE A 338 -10.67 9.68 -1.39
CA PHE A 338 -10.31 8.57 -2.26
C PHE A 338 -11.28 8.45 -3.42
N LYS A 339 -10.73 7.98 -4.55
CA LYS A 339 -11.48 7.60 -5.73
C LYS A 339 -10.97 6.26 -6.28
N LEU A 340 -11.88 5.44 -6.77
CA LEU A 340 -11.61 4.15 -7.38
C LEU A 340 -11.99 4.23 -8.86
N SER A 341 -10.98 4.20 -9.75
CA SER A 341 -11.20 4.00 -11.18
C SER A 341 -10.87 2.56 -11.57
N ALA A 342 -11.58 2.04 -12.57
CA ALA A 342 -11.32 0.72 -13.11
C ALA A 342 -9.91 0.59 -13.74
N SER A 343 -9.38 1.70 -14.27
CA SER A 343 -8.14 1.71 -15.05
C SER A 343 -6.89 2.01 -14.23
N THR A 344 -7.00 2.95 -13.29
CA THR A 344 -5.87 3.44 -12.45
C THR A 344 -5.91 2.91 -11.02
N GLY A 345 -6.97 2.18 -10.65
CA GLY A 345 -7.15 1.67 -9.29
C GLY A 345 -7.58 2.76 -8.30
N LEU A 346 -7.26 2.56 -7.03
CA LEU A 346 -7.62 3.49 -5.95
C LEU A 346 -6.56 4.59 -5.81
N ILE A 347 -6.99 5.85 -5.84
CA ILE A 347 -6.15 7.01 -5.68
C ILE A 347 -6.64 7.83 -4.48
N ILE A 348 -5.71 8.18 -3.59
CA ILE A 348 -5.94 9.07 -2.45
C ILE A 348 -5.36 10.44 -2.80
N THR A 349 -6.16 11.50 -2.66
CA THR A 349 -5.76 12.89 -2.92
C THR A 349 -6.34 13.82 -1.85
N PRO A 350 -5.73 14.99 -1.59
CA PRO A 350 -6.36 16.03 -0.79
C PRO A 350 -7.79 16.30 -1.27
N TYR A 351 -8.73 16.36 -0.34
CA TYR A 351 -10.12 16.65 -0.63
C TYR A 351 -10.27 18.15 -0.94
N SER A 352 -10.75 18.44 -2.14
CA SER A 352 -11.15 19.79 -2.53
C SER A 352 -12.66 19.79 -2.68
N LEU A 353 -13.33 20.73 -2.00
CA LEU A 353 -14.73 21.02 -2.30
C LEU A 353 -14.82 21.57 -3.73
N PRO A 354 -15.83 21.18 -4.51
CA PRO A 354 -16.11 21.84 -5.77
C PRO A 354 -16.41 23.33 -5.51
N PRO A 355 -16.00 24.22 -6.42
CA PRO A 355 -16.28 25.65 -6.26
C PRO A 355 -17.79 25.89 -6.19
N VAL A 356 -18.19 26.77 -5.27
CA VAL A 356 -19.60 27.08 -5.00
C VAL A 356 -20.26 27.59 -6.27
N GLY A 357 -21.31 26.90 -6.75
CA GLY A 357 -22.12 27.31 -7.91
C GLY A 357 -22.08 26.35 -9.10
N GLU A 358 -21.07 25.47 -9.22
CA GLU A 358 -20.99 24.53 -10.36
C GLU A 358 -22.13 23.49 -10.36
N GLU A 359 -22.63 23.08 -9.20
CA GLU A 359 -23.79 22.16 -9.14
C GLU A 359 -25.07 22.82 -9.65
N GLU A 360 -25.25 24.13 -9.43
CA GLU A 360 -26.39 24.88 -9.94
C GLU A 360 -26.25 25.16 -11.45
N GLU A 361 -25.04 25.44 -11.93
CA GLU A 361 -24.78 25.62 -13.37
C GLU A 361 -24.90 24.31 -14.14
N GLN A 362 -24.35 23.20 -13.64
CA GLN A 362 -24.48 21.88 -14.27
C GLN A 362 -25.93 21.38 -14.26
N ALA A 363 -26.69 21.64 -13.19
CA ALA A 363 -28.12 21.33 -13.15
C ALA A 363 -28.94 22.18 -14.14
N LYS A 364 -28.58 23.47 -14.30
CA LYS A 364 -29.20 24.37 -15.29
C LYS A 364 -28.85 23.94 -16.72
N GLU A 365 -27.59 23.61 -17.01
CA GLU A 365 -27.15 23.14 -18.33
C GLU A 365 -27.76 21.78 -18.68
N ALA A 366 -27.86 20.85 -17.73
CA ALA A 366 -28.53 19.57 -17.94
C ALA A 366 -30.03 19.74 -18.25
N ALA A 367 -30.71 20.64 -17.52
CA ALA A 367 -32.10 20.98 -17.77
C ALA A 367 -32.32 21.69 -19.12
N GLU A 368 -31.36 22.50 -19.57
CA GLU A 368 -31.42 23.19 -20.86
C GLU A 368 -31.12 22.24 -22.04
N ALA A 369 -30.20 21.29 -21.87
CA ALA A 369 -29.89 20.25 -22.85
C ALA A 369 -31.07 19.27 -23.04
N GLU A 370 -31.81 18.96 -21.97
CA GLU A 370 -33.02 18.13 -22.06
C GLU A 370 -34.16 18.83 -22.80
N LYS A 371 -34.31 20.16 -22.61
CA LYS A 371 -35.27 20.98 -23.37
C LYS A 371 -34.92 21.06 -24.87
N LYS A 372 -33.63 21.20 -25.21
CA LYS A 372 -33.18 21.21 -26.61
C LYS A 372 -33.41 19.87 -27.32
N LYS A 373 -33.24 18.73 -26.62
CA LYS A 373 -33.58 17.41 -27.18
C LYS A 373 -35.07 17.26 -27.49
N LYS A 374 -35.95 17.75 -26.60
CA LYS A 374 -37.41 17.73 -26.82
C LYS A 374 -37.89 18.68 -27.93
N SER A 375 -37.14 19.75 -28.26
CA SER A 375 -37.48 20.65 -29.37
C SER A 375 -37.03 20.16 -30.76
N LEU A 376 -36.18 19.13 -30.83
CA LEU A 376 -35.66 18.56 -32.07
C LEU A 376 -36.41 17.30 -32.53
N GLU A 377 -37.39 16.83 -31.75
CA GLU A 377 -38.36 15.80 -32.15
C GLU A 377 -39.65 16.46 -32.66
N PHE A 378 -39.62 17.03 -33.87
CA PHE A 378 -40.82 17.37 -34.64
C PHE A 378 -40.57 17.14 -36.13
#